data_AF-A0A374PDP0-F1
#
_entry.id   AF-A0A374PDP0-F1
#
_cell.length_a   1.000
_cell.length_b   1.000
_cell.length_c   1.000
_cell.angle_alpha   90.00
_cell.angle_beta   90.00
_cell.angle_gamma   90.00
#
_symmetry.space_group_name_H-M   'P 1'
#
loop_
_entity.id
_entity.type
_entity.pdbx_description
1 polymer ?
#
loop_
_entity_poly.entity_id
_entity_poly.type
_entity_poly.pdbx_seq_one_letter_code
_entity_poly.pdbx_strand_id
1 'polypeptide(L)'
;MGSRRWRWRWIWIWTAGAAVLLMVYSSKGGVVSQTNQKAEAEQTAPTGYPSGEIQRASVCYNGTLYLYTADGFDLPLGDGFEKAGTIAAVDNTEYPSEDFHASRLDPGQEVYGNRDEPDRIYVKYNSGFGLFEKAEDGLNTLDGVTMKAVEGSADSGSVKLCILNETDLDIMFGENYELQHFVNGQWQSVPYIIDNWTFNAVGYEARKGSPAEITVNWEIFHGSMEPGNYRIIKTVNDFRGTGDYTTYYLAAEFEIRQR
;
A
#
# COMPACT_ATOMS: atom_id res chain seq x y z
N MET A 1 55.01 -6.01 -17.33
CA MET A 1 54.89 -6.13 -18.80
C MET A 1 54.06 -7.38 -19.08
N GLY A 2 52.99 -7.24 -19.88
CA GLY A 2 52.05 -8.30 -20.23
C GLY A 2 50.94 -8.53 -19.19
N SER A 3 49.65 -8.58 -19.51
CA SER A 3 48.90 -8.27 -20.74
C SER A 3 47.43 -8.18 -20.33
N ARG A 4 46.79 -7.04 -20.56
CA ARG A 4 45.36 -6.81 -20.33
C ARG A 4 44.53 -7.47 -21.44
N ARG A 5 43.49 -8.22 -21.08
CA ARG A 5 42.37 -8.56 -21.98
C ARG A 5 41.04 -8.27 -21.30
N TRP A 6 40.09 -7.87 -22.14
CA TRP A 6 38.88 -7.07 -21.88
C TRP A 6 37.61 -7.89 -21.57
N ARG A 7 36.71 -7.24 -20.79
CA ARG A 7 35.21 -7.16 -20.83
C ARG A 7 34.43 -8.49 -20.70
N TRP A 8 33.27 -8.56 -20.01
CA TRP A 8 32.00 -7.88 -20.32
C TRP A 8 31.17 -7.48 -19.09
N ARG A 9 30.49 -6.33 -19.24
CA ARG A 9 29.37 -5.80 -18.44
C ARG A 9 28.08 -6.54 -18.81
N TRP A 10 27.21 -6.82 -17.84
CA TRP A 10 25.78 -6.99 -18.11
C TRP A 10 25.03 -5.87 -17.39
N ILE A 11 24.38 -5.05 -18.21
CA ILE A 11 23.42 -4.02 -17.86
C ILE A 11 22.10 -4.58 -18.35
N TRP A 12 21.11 -4.74 -17.48
CA TRP A 12 19.73 -4.94 -17.92
C TRP A 12 19.01 -3.61 -17.77
N ILE A 13 18.91 -2.92 -18.90
CA ILE A 13 17.89 -1.88 -19.16
C ILE A 13 16.78 -2.63 -19.88
N TRP A 14 15.55 -2.53 -19.40
CA TRP A 14 14.39 -2.77 -20.25
C TRP A 14 13.55 -1.50 -20.31
N THR A 15 13.70 -0.82 -21.44
CA THR A 15 12.78 0.17 -21.99
C THR A 15 11.44 -0.48 -22.30
N ALA A 16 10.35 0.01 -21.69
CA ALA A 16 9.00 -0.26 -22.16
C ALA A 16 8.72 0.61 -23.41
N GLY A 17 8.71 -0.02 -24.57
CA GLY A 17 8.28 0.61 -25.82
C GLY A 17 6.80 0.37 -26.05
N ALA A 18 5.95 1.37 -25.80
CA ALA A 18 4.57 1.38 -26.27
C ALA A 18 4.55 1.89 -27.72
N ALA A 19 4.35 0.98 -28.67
CA ALA A 19 4.09 1.34 -30.06
C ALA A 19 2.60 1.68 -30.24
N VAL A 20 2.28 2.95 -30.44
CA VAL A 20 0.98 3.40 -30.93
C VAL A 20 0.93 3.16 -32.44
N LEU A 21 0.08 2.24 -32.89
CA LEU A 21 -0.27 2.13 -34.32
C LEU A 21 -1.72 2.57 -34.52
N LEU A 22 -1.88 3.76 -35.08
CA LEU A 22 -3.12 4.22 -35.71
C LEU A 22 -3.15 3.65 -37.14
N MET A 23 -4.23 2.97 -37.54
CA MET A 23 -5.11 3.42 -38.65
C MET A 23 -6.19 2.42 -39.10
N VAL A 24 -7.40 3.00 -39.22
CA VAL A 24 -8.39 2.93 -40.30
C VAL A 24 -9.36 1.73 -40.40
N TYR A 25 -10.64 2.11 -40.32
CA TYR A 25 -11.87 1.37 -40.59
C TYR A 25 -12.01 0.98 -42.07
N SER A 26 -12.48 -0.25 -42.36
CA SER A 26 -13.39 -0.51 -43.49
C SER A 26 -14.14 -1.85 -43.37
N SER A 27 -15.25 -1.93 -44.11
CA SER A 27 -16.45 -2.75 -43.92
C SER A 27 -16.44 -4.22 -44.39
N LYS A 28 -17.43 -4.97 -43.89
CA LYS A 28 -18.12 -6.18 -44.42
C LYS A 28 -17.60 -7.57 -44.01
N GLY A 29 -18.41 -8.22 -43.17
CA GLY A 29 -19.03 -9.54 -43.42
C GLY A 29 -18.15 -10.80 -43.31
N GLY A 30 -18.46 -11.66 -42.34
CA GLY A 30 -18.04 -13.06 -42.34
C GLY A 30 -17.88 -13.66 -40.95
N VAL A 31 -18.76 -14.60 -40.61
CA VAL A 31 -18.73 -15.40 -39.37
C VAL A 31 -17.52 -16.32 -39.41
N VAL A 32 -16.64 -16.24 -38.40
CA VAL A 32 -15.70 -17.32 -38.06
C VAL A 32 -15.82 -17.58 -36.57
N SER A 33 -16.33 -18.75 -36.25
CA SER A 33 -16.34 -19.31 -34.89
C SER A 33 -14.89 -19.60 -34.51
N GLN A 34 -14.34 -18.85 -33.56
CA GLN A 34 -13.12 -19.21 -32.87
C GLN A 34 -13.45 -19.39 -31.39
N THR A 35 -13.31 -20.63 -30.95
CA THR A 35 -13.18 -21.06 -29.57
C THR A 35 -12.38 -20.06 -28.75
N ASN A 36 -13.05 -19.37 -27.81
CA ASN A 36 -12.42 -18.60 -26.76
C ASN A 36 -11.69 -19.55 -25.82
N GLN A 37 -10.44 -19.90 -26.15
CA GLN A 37 -9.45 -20.17 -25.12
C GLN A 37 -9.08 -18.80 -24.53
N LYS A 38 -9.74 -18.49 -23.41
CA LYS A 38 -9.44 -17.33 -22.57
C LYS A 38 -8.04 -17.55 -22.00
N ALA A 39 -7.02 -17.06 -22.69
CA ALA A 39 -5.72 -16.85 -22.10
C ALA A 39 -5.93 -15.78 -21.01
N GLU A 40 -5.80 -16.17 -19.74
CA GLU A 40 -5.62 -15.26 -18.62
C GLU A 40 -4.39 -14.42 -18.92
N ALA A 41 -4.60 -13.23 -19.47
CA ALA A 41 -3.55 -12.22 -19.53
C ALA A 41 -3.22 -11.86 -18.08
N GLU A 42 -1.99 -12.08 -17.66
CA GLU A 42 -1.48 -11.65 -16.36
C GLU A 42 -1.83 -10.17 -16.13
N GLN A 43 -2.61 -9.98 -15.09
CA GLN A 43 -3.41 -8.81 -14.80
C GLN A 43 -2.61 -7.96 -13.80
N THR A 44 -2.18 -6.76 -14.20
CA THR A 44 -1.26 -5.89 -13.43
C THR A 44 -1.97 -4.62 -12.91
N ALA A 45 -1.72 -4.29 -11.65
CA ALA A 45 -2.07 -3.04 -10.99
C ALA A 45 -1.24 -1.86 -11.55
N PRO A 46 -1.63 -0.59 -11.32
CA PRO A 46 -0.89 0.58 -11.82
C PRO A 46 0.56 0.70 -11.32
N THR A 47 0.87 0.02 -10.21
CA THR A 47 2.23 -0.14 -9.68
C THR A 47 3.12 -1.03 -10.54
N GLY A 48 2.53 -1.75 -11.51
CA GLY A 48 3.18 -2.76 -12.33
C GLY A 48 3.16 -4.18 -11.74
N TYR A 49 2.64 -4.37 -10.53
CA TYR A 49 2.54 -5.67 -9.88
C TYR A 49 1.21 -6.38 -10.17
N PRO A 50 1.12 -7.71 -10.08
CA PRO A 50 -0.17 -8.42 -10.17
C PRO A 50 -1.22 -7.85 -9.20
N SER A 51 -2.47 -7.67 -9.64
CA SER A 51 -3.53 -7.02 -8.83
C SER A 51 -3.94 -7.77 -7.57
N GLY A 52 -3.83 -9.10 -7.59
CA GLY A 52 -4.11 -9.96 -6.44
C GLY A 52 -2.97 -10.01 -5.40
N GLU A 53 -1.88 -9.30 -5.63
CA GLU A 53 -0.74 -9.29 -4.72
C GLU A 53 -0.68 -7.99 -3.89
N ILE A 54 -0.13 -8.09 -2.68
CA ILE A 54 0.21 -7.00 -1.79
C ILE A 54 1.07 -5.99 -2.52
N GLN A 55 0.67 -4.73 -2.46
CA GLN A 55 1.33 -3.65 -3.20
C GLN A 55 2.41 -2.94 -2.37
N ARG A 56 2.38 -3.09 -1.04
CA ARG A 56 3.29 -2.43 -0.10
C ARG A 56 4.26 -3.43 0.51
N ALA A 57 5.56 -3.13 0.46
CA ALA A 57 6.56 -3.98 1.10
C ALA A 57 6.31 -4.09 2.61
N SER A 58 6.45 -5.29 3.14
CA SER A 58 6.13 -5.61 4.52
C SER A 58 7.06 -6.69 5.08
N VAL A 59 7.23 -6.70 6.40
CA VAL A 59 8.03 -7.69 7.13
C VAL A 59 7.32 -8.03 8.43
N CYS A 60 7.21 -9.31 8.77
CA CYS A 60 6.87 -9.71 10.13
C CYS A 60 8.17 -9.86 10.95
N TYR A 61 8.24 -9.21 12.11
CA TYR A 61 9.38 -9.29 13.01
C TYR A 61 8.90 -9.26 14.46
N ASN A 62 9.34 -10.23 15.27
CA ASN A 62 8.83 -10.47 16.64
C ASN A 62 7.29 -10.51 16.71
N GLY A 63 6.67 -11.24 15.78
CA GLY A 63 5.21 -11.42 15.68
C GLY A 63 4.44 -10.15 15.30
N THR A 64 5.14 -9.11 14.85
CA THR A 64 4.58 -7.80 14.53
C THR A 64 4.78 -7.48 13.06
N LEU A 65 3.72 -7.01 12.39
CA LEU A 65 3.78 -6.57 11.01
C LEU A 65 4.33 -5.14 10.89
N TYR A 66 5.39 -4.98 10.11
CA TYR A 66 5.96 -3.68 9.75
C TYR A 66 5.74 -3.40 8.26
N LEU A 67 5.41 -2.15 7.93
CA LEU A 67 5.09 -1.70 6.58
C LEU A 67 6.10 -0.65 6.13
N TYR A 68 6.56 -0.74 4.88
CA TYR A 68 7.50 0.22 4.29
C TYR A 68 6.91 1.62 4.28
N THR A 69 7.65 2.63 4.73
CA THR A 69 7.16 4.01 4.89
C THR A 69 7.14 4.82 3.60
N ALA A 70 7.78 4.34 2.53
CA ALA A 70 7.99 5.10 1.28
C ALA A 70 8.95 6.30 1.39
N ASP A 71 9.73 6.39 2.47
CA ASP A 71 10.73 7.45 2.68
C ASP A 71 12.02 7.28 1.85
N GLY A 72 12.16 6.16 1.13
CA GLY A 72 13.32 5.85 0.30
C GLY A 72 14.05 4.58 0.73
N PHE A 73 15.04 4.21 -0.08
CA PHE A 73 15.86 2.99 0.10
C PHE A 73 17.34 3.31 0.37
N ASP A 74 17.66 4.59 0.53
CA ASP A 74 18.99 5.15 0.72
C ASP A 74 19.14 5.85 2.07
N LEU A 75 18.21 5.62 2.99
CA LEU A 75 18.28 6.16 4.34
C LEU A 75 19.51 5.62 5.08
N PRO A 76 20.12 6.43 5.97
CA PRO A 76 21.11 5.92 6.90
C PRO A 76 20.45 4.95 7.90
N LEU A 77 21.24 4.05 8.48
CA LEU A 77 20.80 3.25 9.62
C LEU A 77 20.68 4.15 10.84
N GLY A 78 19.56 4.07 11.57
CA GLY A 78 19.38 4.76 12.84
C GLY A 78 20.38 4.28 13.91
N ASP A 79 20.74 5.16 14.84
CA ASP A 79 21.61 4.81 15.96
C ASP A 79 20.96 3.73 16.84
N GLY A 80 21.77 2.76 17.30
CA GLY A 80 21.29 1.67 18.16
C GLY A 80 20.56 0.52 17.44
N PHE A 81 20.35 0.62 16.12
CA PHE A 81 19.79 -0.48 15.33
C PHE A 81 20.87 -1.51 15.01
N GLU A 82 20.59 -2.77 15.30
CA GLU A 82 21.48 -3.91 15.07
C GLU A 82 20.82 -4.95 14.17
N LYS A 83 21.64 -5.73 13.47
CA LYS A 83 21.14 -6.80 12.59
C LYS A 83 20.38 -7.83 13.43
N ALA A 84 19.07 -7.90 13.23
CA ALA A 84 18.18 -8.83 13.90
C ALA A 84 18.08 -10.17 13.18
N GLY A 85 18.16 -10.17 11.86
CA GLY A 85 18.05 -11.38 11.05
C GLY A 85 18.08 -11.11 9.55
N THR A 86 17.55 -12.06 8.78
CA THR A 86 17.41 -11.96 7.32
C THR A 86 16.07 -12.51 6.89
N ILE A 87 15.47 -11.94 5.84
CA ILE A 87 14.21 -12.42 5.25
C ILE A 87 14.32 -13.91 4.92
N ALA A 88 13.44 -14.72 5.50
CA ALA A 88 13.45 -16.17 5.38
C ALA A 88 12.59 -16.64 4.19
N ALA A 89 11.43 -16.03 4.01
CA ALA A 89 10.49 -16.35 2.94
C ALA A 89 9.75 -15.09 2.48
N VAL A 90 9.24 -15.13 1.24
CA VAL A 90 8.47 -14.04 0.66
C VAL A 90 7.17 -14.59 0.11
N ASP A 91 6.06 -14.03 0.56
CA ASP A 91 4.73 -14.23 0.02
C ASP A 91 4.14 -12.86 -0.32
N ASN A 92 3.75 -12.69 -1.58
CA ASN A 92 3.17 -11.45 -2.06
C ASN A 92 1.64 -11.49 -2.08
N THR A 93 1.01 -12.60 -1.72
CA THR A 93 -0.45 -12.76 -1.75
C THR A 93 -1.09 -12.48 -0.40
N GLU A 94 -0.37 -12.74 0.69
CA GLU A 94 -0.82 -12.54 2.07
C GLU A 94 0.25 -11.84 2.91
N TYR A 95 -0.18 -11.04 3.90
CA TYR A 95 0.78 -10.34 4.75
C TYR A 95 1.51 -11.36 5.62
N PRO A 96 2.83 -11.18 5.83
CA PRO A 96 3.59 -12.10 6.64
C PRO A 96 3.06 -12.10 8.08
N SER A 97 2.84 -13.30 8.61
CA SER A 97 2.47 -13.54 10.01
C SER A 97 3.56 -14.28 10.79
N GLU A 98 4.54 -14.85 10.09
CA GLU A 98 5.69 -15.55 10.68
C GLU A 98 6.96 -14.68 10.64
N ASP A 99 7.81 -14.79 11.65
CA ASP A 99 9.01 -13.96 11.77
C ASP A 99 9.94 -14.09 10.56
N PHE A 100 10.41 -12.93 10.09
CA PHE A 100 11.23 -12.75 8.90
C PHE A 100 10.58 -13.19 7.59
N HIS A 101 9.27 -13.43 7.57
CA HIS A 101 8.54 -13.50 6.32
C HIS A 101 8.22 -12.08 5.85
N ALA A 102 8.13 -11.90 4.54
CA ALA A 102 7.95 -10.58 3.93
C ALA A 102 7.05 -10.62 2.70
N SER A 103 6.63 -9.42 2.26
CA SER A 103 6.12 -9.17 0.92
C SER A 103 6.97 -8.11 0.24
N ARG A 104 7.16 -8.21 -1.09
CA ARG A 104 7.93 -7.28 -1.94
C ARG A 104 9.39 -7.05 -1.53
N LEU A 105 9.98 -8.06 -0.90
CA LEU A 105 11.40 -8.12 -0.56
C LEU A 105 12.01 -9.38 -1.16
N ASP A 106 13.32 -9.54 -0.99
CA ASP A 106 14.07 -10.71 -1.43
C ASP A 106 14.53 -11.56 -0.23
N PRO A 107 14.45 -12.90 -0.31
CA PRO A 107 15.06 -13.77 0.68
C PRO A 107 16.55 -13.44 0.89
N GLY A 108 16.97 -13.40 2.15
CA GLY A 108 18.33 -13.05 2.54
C GLY A 108 18.59 -11.56 2.76
N GLN A 109 17.66 -10.65 2.43
CA GLN A 109 17.79 -9.25 2.82
C GLN A 109 17.87 -9.11 4.34
N GLU A 110 18.74 -8.23 4.81
CA GLU A 110 18.99 -8.06 6.24
C GLU A 110 17.95 -7.17 6.89
N VAL A 111 17.44 -7.58 8.05
CA VAL A 111 16.52 -6.82 8.88
C VAL A 111 17.24 -6.35 10.13
N TYR A 112 17.09 -5.08 10.46
CA TYR A 112 17.72 -4.41 11.58
C TYR A 112 16.64 -3.89 12.53
N GLY A 113 16.76 -4.21 13.82
CA GLY A 113 15.83 -3.80 14.85
C GLY A 113 16.55 -3.16 16.02
N ASN A 114 15.80 -2.42 16.83
CA ASN A 114 16.26 -1.86 18.09
C ASN A 114 15.21 -2.17 19.17
N ARG A 115 15.64 -2.73 20.31
CA ARG A 115 14.73 -3.08 21.41
C ARG A 115 14.18 -1.85 22.14
N ASP A 116 14.92 -0.75 22.12
CA ASP A 116 14.52 0.51 22.74
C ASP A 116 13.60 1.32 21.81
N GLU A 117 13.59 1.00 20.51
CA GLU A 117 12.70 1.59 19.50
C GLU A 117 11.96 0.49 18.72
N PRO A 118 11.05 -0.27 19.38
CA PRO A 118 10.40 -1.43 18.77
C PRO A 118 9.37 -1.05 17.70
N ASP A 119 9.11 0.24 17.49
CA ASP A 119 8.04 0.72 16.61
C ASP A 119 8.47 0.77 15.14
N ARG A 120 9.75 0.55 14.87
CA ARG A 120 10.34 0.55 13.53
C ARG A 120 11.46 -0.45 13.36
N ILE A 121 11.70 -0.82 12.11
CA ILE A 121 12.83 -1.62 11.66
C ILE A 121 13.43 -1.03 10.38
N TYR A 122 14.66 -1.39 10.08
CA TYR A 122 15.30 -1.08 8.81
C TYR A 122 15.54 -2.36 8.01
N VAL A 123 15.22 -2.33 6.72
CA VAL A 123 15.58 -3.38 5.77
C VAL A 123 16.75 -2.90 4.92
N LYS A 124 17.79 -3.73 4.78
CA LYS A 124 18.99 -3.39 4.04
C LYS A 124 18.76 -3.43 2.53
N TYR A 125 19.15 -2.35 1.86
CA TYR A 125 19.26 -2.25 0.41
C TYR A 125 20.70 -1.94 -0.01
N ASN A 126 21.01 -2.09 -1.30
CA ASN A 126 22.33 -1.77 -1.84
C ASN A 126 22.71 -0.29 -1.66
N SER A 127 21.72 0.60 -1.68
CA SER A 127 21.88 2.06 -1.56
C SER A 127 21.89 2.59 -0.13
N GLY A 128 21.49 1.78 0.86
CA GLY A 128 21.24 2.26 2.21
C GLY A 128 20.25 1.33 2.92
N PHE A 129 19.20 1.91 3.48
CA PHE A 129 18.14 1.21 4.18
C PHE A 129 16.78 1.76 3.79
N GLY A 130 15.76 0.88 3.81
CA GLY A 130 14.36 1.28 3.80
C GLY A 130 13.82 1.23 5.22
N LEU A 131 13.05 2.25 5.60
CA LEU A 131 12.39 2.32 6.90
C LEU A 131 11.03 1.61 6.84
N PHE A 132 10.74 0.79 7.83
CA PHE A 132 9.46 0.14 8.01
C PHE A 132 8.99 0.41 9.43
N GLU A 133 7.71 0.73 9.60
CA GLU A 133 7.11 1.03 10.90
C GLU A 133 6.01 0.02 11.19
N LYS A 134 5.73 -0.24 12.48
CA LYS A 134 4.61 -1.11 12.85
C LYS A 134 3.35 -0.63 12.15
N ALA A 135 2.59 -1.58 11.63
CA ALA A 135 1.33 -1.28 10.93
C ALA A 135 0.34 -0.49 11.79
N GLU A 136 0.47 -0.51 13.12
CA GLU A 136 -0.42 0.18 14.06
C GLU A 136 0.19 1.47 14.64
N ASP A 137 1.49 1.51 14.96
CA ASP A 137 2.10 2.67 15.65
C ASP A 137 2.12 3.95 14.79
N GLY A 138 2.06 3.81 13.46
CA GLY A 138 1.95 4.95 12.54
C GLY A 138 0.53 5.48 12.32
N LEU A 139 -0.48 4.85 12.93
CA LEU A 139 -1.89 5.21 12.73
C LEU A 139 -2.36 6.18 13.83
N ASN A 140 -3.15 7.18 13.42
CA ASN A 140 -3.78 8.16 14.32
C ASN A 140 -2.78 8.92 15.21
N THR A 141 -1.58 9.19 14.70
CA THR A 141 -0.50 9.90 15.42
C THR A 141 -0.59 11.42 15.34
N LEU A 142 -1.49 11.95 14.52
CA LEU A 142 -1.67 13.39 14.34
C LEU A 142 -2.61 13.96 15.41
N ASP A 143 -2.04 14.50 16.49
CA ASP A 143 -2.79 15.10 17.58
C ASP A 143 -3.75 16.20 17.09
N GLY A 144 -5.01 16.13 17.54
CA GLY A 144 -6.06 17.07 17.18
C GLY A 144 -6.70 16.84 15.80
N VAL A 145 -6.31 15.79 15.07
CA VAL A 145 -6.99 15.36 13.85
C VAL A 145 -7.46 13.93 13.99
N THR A 146 -8.77 13.69 13.86
CA THR A 146 -9.37 12.37 14.08
C THR A 146 -10.18 11.92 12.88
N MET A 147 -10.31 10.61 12.69
CA MET A 147 -11.22 10.00 11.73
C MET A 147 -12.06 8.94 12.44
N LYS A 148 -13.37 8.95 12.20
CA LYS A 148 -14.30 7.96 12.76
C LYS A 148 -15.26 7.46 11.70
N ALA A 149 -15.65 6.19 11.78
CA ALA A 149 -16.80 5.71 11.03
C ALA A 149 -18.08 6.28 11.63
N VAL A 150 -19.01 6.73 10.79
CA VAL A 150 -20.33 7.18 11.23
C VAL A 150 -21.12 5.94 11.65
N GLU A 151 -21.62 5.94 12.89
CA GLU A 151 -22.32 4.80 13.47
C GLU A 151 -23.51 4.36 12.60
N GLY A 152 -23.60 3.05 12.33
CA GLY A 152 -24.67 2.47 11.52
C GLY A 152 -24.59 2.75 10.02
N SER A 153 -23.53 3.42 9.54
CA SER A 153 -23.36 3.71 8.10
C SER A 153 -22.69 2.59 7.30
N ALA A 154 -22.03 1.65 7.98
CA ALA A 154 -21.33 0.56 7.32
C ALA A 154 -22.30 -0.49 6.75
N ASP A 155 -22.06 -0.90 5.52
CA ASP A 155 -22.66 -2.08 4.89
C ASP A 155 -21.61 -2.91 4.16
N SER A 156 -22.03 -3.90 3.36
CA SER A 156 -21.10 -4.80 2.67
C SER A 156 -20.22 -4.10 1.62
N GLY A 157 -20.60 -2.92 1.12
CA GLY A 157 -19.92 -2.24 0.02
C GLY A 157 -19.35 -0.86 0.34
N SER A 158 -19.75 -0.28 1.48
CA SER A 158 -19.40 1.10 1.82
C SER A 158 -19.43 1.41 3.32
N VAL A 159 -18.74 2.49 3.70
CA VAL A 159 -18.87 3.13 5.01
C VAL A 159 -18.74 4.65 4.87
N LYS A 160 -19.50 5.39 5.69
CA LYS A 160 -19.30 6.82 5.83
C LYS A 160 -18.28 7.10 6.93
N LEU A 161 -17.29 7.93 6.63
CA LEU A 161 -16.27 8.40 7.57
C LEU A 161 -16.47 9.90 7.84
N CYS A 162 -16.04 10.32 9.02
CA CYS A 162 -16.03 11.70 9.46
C CYS A 162 -14.60 12.04 9.92
N ILE A 163 -13.96 12.99 9.24
CA ILE A 163 -12.65 13.54 9.61
C ILE A 163 -12.87 14.88 10.30
N LEU A 164 -12.35 15.03 11.53
CA LEU A 164 -12.41 16.27 12.28
C LEU A 164 -10.99 16.78 12.53
N ASN A 165 -10.70 17.98 12.04
CA ASN A 165 -9.49 18.73 12.32
C ASN A 165 -9.78 19.79 13.40
N GLU A 166 -9.14 19.71 14.56
CA GLU A 166 -9.23 20.68 15.65
C GLU A 166 -8.00 21.60 15.73
N THR A 167 -7.03 21.39 14.84
CA THR A 167 -5.76 22.13 14.76
C THR A 167 -5.85 23.33 13.81
N ASP A 168 -4.81 24.15 13.76
CA ASP A 168 -4.61 25.18 12.73
C ASP A 168 -3.83 24.67 11.50
N LEU A 169 -3.63 23.36 11.38
CA LEU A 169 -2.93 22.76 10.24
C LEU A 169 -3.84 22.69 9.00
N ASP A 170 -3.23 22.85 7.83
CA ASP A 170 -3.89 22.72 6.53
C ASP A 170 -3.93 21.25 6.13
N ILE A 171 -4.94 20.54 6.65
CA ILE A 171 -5.08 19.10 6.45
C ILE A 171 -5.77 18.80 5.11
N MET A 172 -5.03 18.14 4.22
CA MET A 172 -5.51 17.66 2.93
C MET A 172 -5.56 16.14 2.86
N PHE A 173 -6.53 15.58 2.15
CA PHE A 173 -6.64 14.13 1.94
C PHE A 173 -7.24 13.81 0.57
N GLY A 174 -7.03 12.58 0.09
CA GLY A 174 -7.50 12.12 -1.23
C GLY A 174 -8.60 11.07 -1.17
N GLU A 175 -9.01 10.58 -2.35
CA GLU A 175 -9.93 9.44 -2.47
C GLU A 175 -9.29 8.12 -2.03
N ASN A 176 -7.95 8.02 -2.06
CA ASN A 176 -7.20 6.81 -1.75
C ASN A 176 -7.44 6.28 -0.34
N TYR A 177 -7.60 4.98 -0.22
CA TYR A 177 -7.81 4.30 1.05
C TYR A 177 -7.16 2.92 1.03
N GLU A 178 -6.94 2.37 2.21
CA GLU A 178 -6.65 0.96 2.41
C GLU A 178 -7.77 0.36 3.27
N LEU A 179 -8.38 -0.73 2.79
CA LEU A 179 -9.36 -1.50 3.55
C LEU A 179 -8.65 -2.68 4.21
N GLN A 180 -8.85 -2.86 5.51
CA GLN A 180 -8.32 -3.99 6.25
C GLN A 180 -9.42 -4.73 7.02
N HIS A 181 -9.28 -6.05 7.11
CA HIS A 181 -10.16 -6.95 7.85
C HIS A 181 -9.39 -7.53 9.05
N PHE A 182 -10.04 -7.62 10.21
CA PHE A 182 -9.44 -8.20 11.40
C PHE A 182 -9.64 -9.71 11.44
N VAL A 183 -8.56 -10.46 11.22
CA VAL A 183 -8.55 -11.92 11.14
C VAL A 183 -7.45 -12.47 12.04
N ASN A 184 -7.76 -13.50 12.84
CA ASN A 184 -6.79 -14.19 13.71
C ASN A 184 -6.01 -13.25 14.66
N GLY A 185 -6.63 -12.16 15.11
CA GLY A 185 -5.99 -11.21 16.02
C GLY A 185 -5.12 -10.15 15.34
N GLN A 186 -5.11 -10.09 14.00
CA GLN A 186 -4.31 -9.14 13.24
C GLN A 186 -5.14 -8.46 12.13
N TRP A 187 -4.78 -7.23 11.80
CA TRP A 187 -5.33 -6.52 10.66
C TRP A 187 -4.64 -6.94 9.36
N GLN A 188 -5.42 -7.34 8.36
CA GLN A 188 -4.95 -7.77 7.04
C GLN A 188 -5.60 -6.92 5.95
N SER A 189 -4.84 -6.43 4.96
CA SER A 189 -5.48 -5.69 3.85
C SER A 189 -6.36 -6.60 3.00
N VAL A 190 -7.50 -6.05 2.58
CA VAL A 190 -8.40 -6.71 1.65
C VAL A 190 -7.84 -6.54 0.24
N PRO A 191 -7.63 -7.64 -0.52
CA PRO A 191 -7.06 -7.56 -1.86
C PRO A 191 -8.01 -6.86 -2.84
N TYR A 192 -7.45 -6.34 -3.93
CA TYR A 192 -8.25 -5.80 -5.03
C TYR A 192 -8.75 -6.94 -5.93
N ILE A 193 -9.96 -6.78 -6.47
CA ILE A 193 -10.57 -7.73 -7.43
C ILE A 193 -10.55 -7.20 -8.87
N ILE A 194 -10.00 -6.01 -9.09
CA ILE A 194 -9.87 -5.36 -10.40
C ILE A 194 -8.42 -4.94 -10.68
N ASP A 195 -8.11 -4.76 -11.96
CA ASP A 195 -6.81 -4.33 -12.47
C ASP A 195 -6.77 -2.92 -12.99
N ASN A 196 -5.55 -2.37 -13.09
CA ASN A 196 -5.26 -1.07 -13.70
C ASN A 196 -6.20 0.05 -13.23
N TRP A 197 -6.55 0.01 -11.95
CA TRP A 197 -7.47 0.93 -11.32
C TRP A 197 -6.68 2.08 -10.70
N THR A 198 -7.17 3.31 -10.77
CA THR A 198 -6.57 4.44 -10.06
C THR A 198 -7.64 5.13 -9.26
N PHE A 199 -7.26 5.70 -8.11
CA PHE A 199 -8.08 6.72 -7.48
C PHE A 199 -8.07 7.99 -8.33
N ASN A 200 -9.14 8.78 -8.28
CA ASN A 200 -9.07 10.11 -8.86
C ASN A 200 -8.13 10.95 -8.00
N ALA A 201 -7.26 11.73 -8.67
CA ALA A 201 -6.37 12.67 -8.01
C ALA A 201 -7.16 13.93 -7.60
N VAL A 202 -8.06 13.78 -6.62
CA VAL A 202 -8.84 14.87 -6.02
C VAL A 202 -8.31 15.11 -4.62
N GLY A 203 -8.02 16.38 -4.30
CA GLY A 203 -7.65 16.82 -2.96
C GLY A 203 -8.84 17.44 -2.25
N TYR A 204 -9.18 16.91 -1.08
CA TYR A 204 -10.17 17.44 -0.17
C TYR A 204 -9.48 18.11 1.02
N GLU A 205 -10.17 19.07 1.64
CA GLU A 205 -9.67 19.83 2.78
C GLU A 205 -10.48 19.46 4.03
N ALA A 206 -9.81 19.11 5.13
CA ALA A 206 -10.42 18.97 6.45
C ALA A 206 -10.23 20.27 7.24
N ARG A 207 -11.22 21.18 7.11
CA ARG A 207 -11.17 22.51 7.74
C ARG A 207 -11.27 22.44 9.26
N LYS A 208 -10.52 23.33 9.93
CA LYS A 208 -10.58 23.47 11.39
C LYS A 208 -12.01 23.62 11.90
N GLY A 209 -12.39 22.76 12.84
CA GLY A 209 -13.68 22.75 13.52
C GLY A 209 -14.88 22.37 12.65
N SER A 210 -14.66 22.03 11.37
CA SER A 210 -15.72 21.63 10.44
C SER A 210 -15.51 20.17 10.04
N PRO A 211 -16.36 19.23 10.52
CA PRO A 211 -16.28 17.84 10.14
C PRO A 211 -16.40 17.64 8.62
N ALA A 212 -15.47 16.89 8.04
CA ALA A 212 -15.52 16.45 6.66
C ALA A 212 -16.11 15.04 6.61
N GLU A 213 -17.34 14.91 6.09
CA GLU A 213 -17.96 13.60 5.84
C GLU A 213 -17.63 13.09 4.45
N ILE A 214 -17.19 11.84 4.37
CA ILE A 214 -16.91 11.15 3.10
C ILE A 214 -17.51 9.75 3.11
N THR A 215 -17.93 9.27 1.95
CA THR A 215 -18.30 7.86 1.79
C THR A 215 -17.17 7.15 1.06
N VAL A 216 -16.63 6.11 1.67
CA VAL A 216 -15.71 5.18 1.02
C VAL A 216 -16.53 4.05 0.44
N ASN A 217 -16.57 3.95 -0.89
CA ASN A 217 -17.21 2.86 -1.61
C ASN A 217 -16.13 1.94 -2.17
N TRP A 218 -16.06 0.71 -1.67
CA TRP A 218 -15.04 -0.25 -2.06
C TRP A 218 -15.54 -1.35 -3.00
N GLU A 219 -16.85 -1.46 -3.22
CA GLU A 219 -17.45 -2.58 -3.96
C GLU A 219 -16.82 -2.81 -5.35
N ILE A 220 -16.51 -1.74 -6.09
CA ILE A 220 -15.85 -1.87 -7.40
C ILE A 220 -14.39 -2.37 -7.27
N PHE A 221 -13.72 -2.08 -6.16
CA PHE A 221 -12.31 -2.37 -5.93
C PHE A 221 -12.08 -3.73 -5.24
N HIS A 222 -12.95 -4.10 -4.31
CA HIS A 222 -12.77 -5.25 -3.41
C HIS A 222 -13.97 -6.21 -3.40
N GLY A 223 -15.09 -5.85 -4.04
CA GLY A 223 -16.35 -6.58 -3.94
C GLY A 223 -17.08 -6.34 -2.62
N SER A 224 -18.08 -7.18 -2.34
CA SER A 224 -18.85 -7.14 -1.10
C SER A 224 -18.11 -7.84 0.03
N MET A 225 -18.08 -7.21 1.20
CA MET A 225 -17.48 -7.74 2.41
C MET A 225 -18.50 -8.52 3.23
N GLU A 226 -18.06 -9.68 3.73
CA GLU A 226 -18.81 -10.46 4.70
C GLU A 226 -18.86 -9.74 6.06
N PRO A 227 -19.82 -10.08 6.94
CA PRO A 227 -19.87 -9.55 8.30
C PRO A 227 -18.56 -9.77 9.06
N GLY A 228 -18.11 -8.75 9.79
CA GLY A 228 -16.81 -8.77 10.47
C GLY A 228 -16.37 -7.39 10.95
N ASN A 229 -15.16 -7.33 11.52
CA ASN A 229 -14.53 -6.08 11.97
C ASN A 229 -13.53 -5.60 10.92
N TYR A 230 -13.70 -4.36 10.48
CA TYR A 230 -12.93 -3.76 9.41
C TYR A 230 -12.37 -2.41 9.85
N ARG A 231 -11.35 -1.93 9.14
CA ARG A 231 -10.91 -0.54 9.24
C ARG A 231 -10.56 0.04 7.88
N ILE A 232 -10.82 1.33 7.73
CA ILE A 232 -10.27 2.13 6.64
C ILE A 232 -9.07 2.90 7.16
N ILE A 233 -7.96 2.82 6.45
CA ILE A 233 -6.82 3.71 6.62
C ILE A 233 -6.84 4.76 5.49
N LYS A 234 -6.72 6.03 5.85
CA LYS A 234 -6.56 7.15 4.92
C LYS A 234 -5.25 7.87 5.16
N THR A 235 -4.62 8.25 4.06
CA THR A 235 -3.52 9.21 4.07
C THR A 235 -4.06 10.62 4.21
N VAL A 236 -3.51 11.39 5.15
CA VAL A 236 -3.75 12.83 5.30
C VAL A 236 -2.42 13.55 5.32
N ASN A 237 -2.39 14.78 4.79
CA ASN A 237 -1.18 15.58 4.69
C ASN A 237 -1.38 16.90 5.43
N ASP A 238 -0.46 17.26 6.32
CA ASP A 238 -0.25 18.65 6.72
C ASP A 238 0.46 19.37 5.57
N PHE A 239 -0.31 20.10 4.76
CA PHE A 239 0.16 20.69 3.52
C PHE A 239 0.66 22.12 3.74
N ARG A 240 1.97 22.33 3.60
CA ARG A 240 2.62 23.64 3.76
C ARG A 240 3.10 24.23 2.42
N GLY A 241 3.12 23.41 1.36
CA GLY A 241 3.39 23.80 -0.01
C GLY A 241 3.75 22.61 -0.89
N THR A 242 3.91 22.84 -2.21
CA THR A 242 4.34 21.77 -3.13
C THR A 242 5.71 21.23 -2.73
N GLY A 243 5.76 19.95 -2.35
CA GLY A 243 6.98 19.29 -1.87
C GLY A 243 7.33 19.60 -0.41
N ASP A 244 6.48 20.37 0.29
CA ASP A 244 6.59 20.62 1.73
C ASP A 244 5.28 20.21 2.41
N TYR A 245 5.23 18.94 2.81
CA TYR A 245 4.12 18.37 3.54
C TYR A 245 4.62 17.26 4.45
N THR A 246 3.87 17.00 5.51
CA THR A 246 4.06 15.81 6.35
C THR A 246 2.87 14.90 6.20
N THR A 247 3.15 13.64 5.86
CA THR A 247 2.13 12.61 5.67
C THR A 247 1.82 11.92 6.99
N TYR A 248 0.54 11.74 7.28
CA TYR A 248 0.04 10.97 8.41
C TYR A 248 -1.00 9.95 7.92
N TYR A 249 -1.29 8.96 8.75
CA TYR A 249 -2.30 7.93 8.47
C TYR A 249 -3.37 7.96 9.54
N LEU A 250 -4.62 8.14 9.14
CA LEU A 250 -5.77 8.03 10.02
C LEU A 250 -6.46 6.69 9.80
N ALA A 251 -6.86 6.03 10.87
CA ALA A 251 -7.58 4.76 10.83
C ALA A 251 -8.92 4.88 11.54
N ALA A 252 -9.99 4.40 10.89
CA ALA A 252 -11.32 4.30 11.46
C ALA A 252 -11.81 2.86 11.39
N GLU A 253 -12.06 2.28 12.55
CA GLU A 253 -12.61 0.93 12.70
C GLU A 253 -14.13 0.95 12.66
N PHE A 254 -14.72 -0.13 12.13
CA PHE A 254 -16.16 -0.33 12.03
C PHE A 254 -16.52 -1.82 11.95
N GLU A 255 -17.78 -2.12 12.25
CA GLU A 255 -18.35 -3.46 12.16
C GLU A 255 -19.34 -3.52 11.00
N ILE A 256 -19.20 -4.52 10.13
CA ILE A 256 -20.25 -4.90 9.17
C ILE A 256 -21.08 -6.00 9.83
N ARG A 257 -22.38 -5.75 10.04
CA ARG A 257 -23.30 -6.71 10.68
C ARG A 257 -24.08 -7.51 9.65
N GLN A 258 -24.46 -8.74 10.01
CA GLN A 258 -25.51 -9.46 9.28
C GLN A 258 -26.81 -8.65 9.35
N ARG A 259 -27.40 -8.38 8.18
CA ARG A 259 -28.74 -7.79 8.08
C ARG A 259 -29.82 -8.86 8.26
#